data_AF-A0A7T5JRG5-F1
#
_entry.id   AF-A0A7T5JRG5-F1
#
_cell.length_a   1.000
_cell.length_b   1.000
_cell.length_c   1.000
_cell.angle_alpha   90.00
_cell.angle_beta   90.00
_cell.angle_gamma   90.00
#
_symmetry.space_group_name_H-M   'P 1'
#
loop_
_entity.id
_entity.type
_entity.pdbx_description
1 polymer ?
#
loop_
_entity_poly.entity_id
_entity_poly.type
_entity_poly.pdbx_seq_one_letter_code
_entity_poly.pdbx_strand_id
1 'polypeptide(L)'
;MRISAFLVIASGLDLVAFLAVWVWRALSQPVALITDTLYFVLGAVGFILSVYGFVVLAKGGESTMRRAGLLVLFAFIPAVALLIAVLKVVGGHPV
;
A
#
# COMPACT_ATOMS: atom_id res chain seq x y z
N MET A 1 5.88 -4.31 -20.52
CA MET A 1 5.95 -5.02 -19.22
C MET A 1 4.62 -5.69 -18.97
N ARG A 2 4.59 -6.98 -18.57
CA ARG A 2 3.34 -7.70 -18.29
C ARG A 2 3.13 -7.81 -16.79
N ILE A 3 1.92 -7.49 -16.30
CA ILE A 3 1.54 -7.74 -14.91
C ILE A 3 1.02 -9.18 -14.80
N SER A 4 1.74 -9.98 -14.00
CA SER A 4 1.31 -11.33 -13.64
C SER A 4 0.08 -11.29 -12.75
N ALA A 5 -0.77 -12.32 -12.83
CA ALA A 5 -1.90 -12.45 -11.90
C ALA A 5 -1.42 -12.51 -10.44
N PHE A 6 -0.23 -13.06 -10.21
CA PHE A 6 0.43 -13.11 -8.92
C PHE A 6 0.61 -11.73 -8.28
N LEU A 7 1.06 -10.72 -9.04
CA LEU A 7 1.24 -9.36 -8.52
C LEU A 7 -0.09 -8.74 -8.05
N VAL A 8 -1.19 -9.01 -8.78
CA VAL A 8 -2.51 -8.52 -8.39
C VAL A 8 -2.97 -9.20 -7.10
N ILE A 9 -2.79 -10.53 -6.99
CA ILE A 9 -3.12 -11.27 -5.77
C ILE A 9 -2.27 -10.78 -4.60
N ALA A 10 -0.97 -10.58 -4.79
CA ALA A 10 -0.06 -10.05 -3.77
C ALA A 10 -0.50 -8.66 -3.28
N SER A 11 -0.92 -7.77 -4.19
CA SER A 11 -1.45 -6.45 -3.80
C SER A 11 -2.77 -6.54 -3.02
N GLY A 12 -3.62 -7.51 -3.33
CA GLY A 12 -4.83 -7.76 -2.55
C GLY A 12 -4.52 -8.31 -1.15
N LEU A 13 -3.55 -9.23 -1.04
CA LEU A 13 -3.10 -9.76 0.25
C LEU A 13 -2.43 -8.66 1.11
N ASP A 14 -1.63 -7.80 0.49
CA ASP A 14 -1.00 -6.66 1.16
C ASP A 14 -2.05 -5.70 1.72
N LEU A 15 -3.10 -5.38 0.95
CA LEU A 15 -4.22 -4.57 1.43
C LEU A 15 -4.92 -5.21 2.63
N VAL A 16 -5.23 -6.51 2.57
CA VAL A 16 -5.89 -7.22 3.67
C VAL A 16 -5.00 -7.25 4.92
N ALA A 17 -3.70 -7.54 4.75
CA ALA A 17 -2.74 -7.51 5.83
C ALA A 17 -2.62 -6.12 6.46
N PHE A 18 -2.55 -5.08 5.63
CA PHE A 18 -2.50 -3.69 6.07
C PHE A 18 -3.74 -3.31 6.88
N LEU A 19 -4.94 -3.67 6.41
CA LEU A 19 -6.19 -3.42 7.14
C LEU A 19 -6.24 -4.18 8.47
N ALA A 20 -5.77 -5.42 8.51
CA ALA A 20 -5.68 -6.19 9.75
C ALA A 20 -4.74 -5.53 10.77
N VAL A 21 -3.56 -5.08 10.32
CA VAL A 21 -2.61 -4.33 11.18
C VAL A 21 -3.20 -3.00 11.61
N TRP A 22 -3.91 -2.29 10.73
CA TRP A 22 -4.57 -1.03 11.08
C TRP A 22 -5.65 -1.20 12.15
N VAL A 23 -6.52 -2.22 12.02
CA VAL A 23 -7.53 -2.56 13.03
C VAL A 23 -6.87 -2.97 14.34
N TRP A 24 -5.82 -3.80 14.29
CA TRP A 24 -5.09 -4.20 15.49
C TRP A 24 -4.44 -3.01 16.19
N ARG A 25 -3.79 -2.11 15.43
CA ARG A 25 -3.22 -0.87 15.97
C ARG A 25 -4.28 0.02 16.63
N ALA A 26 -5.49 0.09 16.06
CA ALA A 26 -6.60 0.84 16.66
C ALA A 26 -7.11 0.22 17.98
N LEU A 27 -7.01 -1.11 18.13
CA LEU A 27 -7.55 -1.84 19.28
C LEU A 27 -6.52 -2.06 20.41
N SER A 28 -5.22 -1.97 20.15
CA SER A 28 -4.19 -2.33 21.14
C SER A 28 -3.14 -1.23 21.32
N GLN A 29 -3.38 -0.36 22.30
CA GLN A 29 -2.46 0.74 22.64
C GLN A 29 -1.06 0.34 23.16
N PRO A 30 -0.82 -0.81 23.84
CA PRO A 30 0.50 -1.08 24.42
C PRO A 30 1.51 -1.76 23.47
N VAL A 31 1.12 -2.22 22.27
CA VAL A 31 2.03 -2.89 21.30
C VAL A 31 2.42 -1.94 20.16
N ALA A 32 2.67 -0.67 20.48
CA ALA A 32 2.88 0.39 19.49
C ALA A 32 4.06 0.11 18.55
N LEU A 33 5.20 -0.36 19.07
CA LEU A 33 6.43 -0.41 18.29
C LEU A 33 6.40 -1.47 17.16
N ILE A 34 5.86 -2.66 17.44
CA ILE A 34 5.75 -3.74 16.43
C ILE A 34 4.65 -3.39 15.41
N THR A 35 3.51 -2.90 15.88
CA THR A 35 2.39 -2.56 15.01
C THR A 35 2.71 -1.36 14.13
N ASP A 36 3.40 -0.34 14.64
CA ASP A 36 3.87 0.82 13.87
C ASP A 36 4.89 0.40 12.80
N THR A 37 5.82 -0.50 13.15
CA THR A 37 6.81 -1.01 12.18
C THR A 37 6.12 -1.80 11.07
N LEU A 38 5.23 -2.72 11.40
CA LEU A 38 4.46 -3.49 10.41
C LEU A 38 3.60 -2.59 9.53
N TYR A 39 2.94 -1.60 10.13
CA TYR A 39 2.14 -0.61 9.41
C TYR A 39 2.97 0.17 8.40
N PHE A 40 4.19 0.58 8.78
CA PHE A 40 5.11 1.30 7.90
C PHE A 40 5.61 0.42 6.75
N VAL A 41 6.00 -0.84 7.03
CA VAL A 41 6.50 -1.78 6.02
C VAL A 41 5.40 -2.11 5.00
N LEU A 42 4.20 -2.43 5.45
CA LEU A 42 3.06 -2.71 4.56
C LEU A 42 2.66 -1.47 3.75
N GLY A 43 2.67 -0.29 4.37
CA GLY A 43 2.48 0.97 3.67
C GLY A 43 3.51 1.20 2.56
N ALA A 44 4.79 0.90 2.82
CA ALA A 44 5.88 0.99 1.85
C ALA A 44 5.74 0.00 0.69
N VAL A 45 5.36 -1.25 0.98
CA VAL A 45 5.09 -2.26 -0.04
C VAL A 45 3.94 -1.81 -0.94
N GLY A 46 2.81 -1.38 -0.38
CA GLY A 46 1.70 -0.85 -1.15
C GLY A 46 2.08 0.40 -1.96
N PHE A 47 2.90 1.30 -1.41
CA PHE A 47 3.42 2.44 -2.19
C PHE A 47 4.22 2.00 -3.42
N ILE A 48 5.17 1.08 -3.25
CA ILE A 48 5.98 0.55 -4.36
C ILE A 48 5.10 -0.15 -5.40
N LEU A 49 4.14 -0.97 -4.96
CA LEU A 49 3.21 -1.66 -5.85
C LEU A 49 2.35 -0.65 -6.61
N SER A 50 1.80 0.37 -5.94
CA SER A 50 1.00 1.43 -6.58
C SER A 50 1.79 2.18 -7.65
N VAL A 51 3.03 2.60 -7.34
CA VAL A 51 3.93 3.26 -8.31
C VAL A 51 4.22 2.34 -9.49
N TYR A 52 4.54 1.06 -9.24
CA TYR A 52 4.79 0.10 -10.31
C TYR A 52 3.56 -0.11 -11.20
N GLY A 53 2.38 -0.28 -10.59
CA GLY A 53 1.10 -0.39 -11.31
C GLY A 53 0.81 0.82 -12.18
N PHE A 54 1.06 2.03 -11.65
CA PHE A 54 0.89 3.27 -12.39
C PHE A 54 1.86 3.39 -13.57
N VAL A 55 3.13 3.04 -13.38
CA VAL A 55 4.13 3.03 -14.47
C VAL A 55 3.73 2.05 -15.58
N VAL A 56 3.23 0.87 -15.22
CA VAL A 56 2.75 -0.09 -16.21
C VAL A 56 1.45 0.38 -16.88
N LEU A 57 0.56 1.06 -16.17
CA LEU A 57 -0.64 1.66 -16.75
C LEU A 57 -0.26 2.74 -17.78
N ALA A 58 0.71 3.60 -17.46
CA ALA A 58 1.16 4.70 -18.31
C ALA A 58 1.93 4.23 -19.56
N LYS A 59 2.61 3.09 -19.49
CA LYS A 59 3.45 2.54 -20.57
C LYS A 59 2.87 1.30 -21.28
N GLY A 60 1.75 0.77 -20.79
CA GLY A 60 1.17 -0.50 -21.22
C GLY A 60 0.08 -0.35 -22.28
N GLY A 61 -0.17 -1.42 -23.05
CA GLY A 61 -1.32 -1.51 -23.96
C GLY A 61 -2.60 -1.96 -23.24
N GLU A 62 -3.74 -1.89 -23.94
CA GLU A 62 -5.09 -2.20 -23.41
C GLU A 62 -5.17 -3.55 -22.67
N SER A 63 -4.45 -4.57 -23.15
CA SER A 63 -4.43 -5.91 -22.55
C SER A 63 -3.92 -5.95 -21.10
N THR A 64 -3.17 -4.93 -20.66
CA THR A 64 -2.62 -4.81 -19.30
C THR A 64 -3.33 -3.80 -18.41
N MET A 65 -4.21 -2.96 -18.96
CA MET A 65 -4.89 -1.88 -18.23
C MET A 65 -5.69 -2.40 -17.03
N ARG A 66 -6.48 -3.46 -17.22
CA ARG A 66 -7.36 -3.98 -16.16
C ARG A 66 -6.58 -4.46 -14.93
N ARG A 67 -5.46 -5.15 -15.13
CA ARG A 67 -4.62 -5.67 -14.03
C ARG A 67 -3.82 -4.56 -13.36
N ALA A 68 -3.29 -3.63 -14.13
CA ALA A 68 -2.59 -2.46 -13.60
C ALA A 68 -3.52 -1.59 -12.76
N GLY A 69 -4.75 -1.34 -13.25
CA GLY A 69 -5.77 -0.59 -12.51
C GLY A 69 -6.13 -1.25 -11.18
N LEU A 70 -6.37 -2.57 -11.16
CA LEU A 70 -6.64 -3.29 -9.92
C LEU A 70 -5.46 -3.22 -8.93
N LEU A 71 -4.24 -3.38 -9.43
CA LEU A 71 -3.04 -3.34 -8.60
C LEU A 71 -2.84 -1.96 -7.96
N VAL A 72 -3.05 -0.88 -8.72
CA VAL A 72 -3.05 0.49 -8.19
C VAL A 72 -4.17 0.66 -7.16
N LEU A 73 -5.39 0.22 -7.47
CA LEU A 73 -6.55 0.37 -6.58
C LEU A 73 -6.32 -0.29 -5.22
N PHE A 74 -5.81 -1.53 -5.19
CA PHE A 74 -5.55 -2.24 -3.95
C PHE A 74 -4.39 -1.64 -3.16
N ALA A 75 -3.35 -1.20 -3.86
CA ALA A 75 -2.15 -0.66 -3.23
C ALA A 75 -2.28 0.82 -2.84
N PHE A 76 -3.35 1.51 -3.29
CA PHE A 76 -3.57 2.94 -3.04
C PHE A 76 -3.78 3.27 -1.56
N ILE A 77 -4.59 2.49 -0.85
CA ILE A 77 -4.90 2.74 0.57
C ILE A 77 -3.63 2.67 1.44
N PRO A 78 -2.81 1.58 1.38
CA PRO A 78 -1.55 1.52 2.11
C PRO A 78 -0.58 2.63 1.69
N ALA A 79 -0.53 2.97 0.40
CA ALA A 79 0.34 4.03 -0.13
C ALA A 79 0.01 5.42 0.44
N VAL A 80 -1.27 5.78 0.50
CA VAL A 80 -1.72 7.06 1.08
C VAL A 80 -1.44 7.11 2.58
N ALA A 81 -1.70 6.01 3.28
CA ALA A 81 -1.40 5.92 4.70
C ALA A 81 0.08 6.10 5.02
N LEU A 82 0.98 5.49 4.22
CA LEU A 82 2.41 5.74 4.31
C LEU A 82 2.73 7.22 4.06
N LEU A 83 2.16 7.82 3.02
CA LEU A 83 2.40 9.22 2.68
C LEU A 83 2.05 10.14 3.84
N ILE A 84 0.89 9.90 4.48
CA ILE A 84 0.46 10.63 5.68
C ILE A 84 1.43 10.40 6.83
N ALA A 85 1.86 9.15 7.07
CA ALA A 85 2.82 8.84 8.13
C ALA A 85 4.17 9.55 7.92
N VAL A 86 4.68 9.57 6.69
CA VAL A 86 5.90 10.30 6.33
C VAL A 86 5.72 11.81 6.50
N LEU A 87 4.58 12.36 6.05
CA LEU A 87 4.28 13.79 6.23
C LEU A 87 4.18 14.18 7.71
N LYS A 88 3.68 13.31 8.58
CA LYS A 88 3.69 13.53 10.04
C LYS A 88 5.11 13.60 10.61
N VAL A 89 6.00 12.72 10.14
CA VAL A 89 7.41 12.71 10.57
C VAL A 89 8.16 13.95 10.07
N VAL A 90 7.95 14.33 8.80
CA VAL A 90 8.67 15.45 8.17
C VAL A 90 8.09 16.81 8.57
N GLY A 91 6.78 16.92 8.71
CA GLY A 91 6.08 18.18 8.95
C GLY A 91 6.03 18.64 10.40
N GLY A 92 6.39 17.80 11.37
CA GLY A 92 6.36 18.14 12.81
C GLY A 92 4.97 18.49 13.38
N HIS A 93 3.92 18.50 12.56
CA HIS A 93 2.56 18.88 12.91
C HIS A 93 1.65 17.64 12.91
N PRO A 94 0.85 17.43 13.97
CA PRO A 94 -0.11 16.35 14.03
C PRO A 94 -1.28 16.65 13.08
N VAL A 95 -1.43 15.81 12.06
CA VAL A 95 -2.64 15.71 11.22
C VAL A 95 -3.61 14.69 11.77
#